data_AF-A0A238LHX3-F1
#
_entry.id   AF-A0A238LHX3-F1
#
_cell.length_a   1.000
_cell.length_b   1.000
_cell.length_c   1.000
_cell.angle_alpha   90.00
_cell.angle_beta   90.00
_cell.angle_gamma   90.00
#
_symmetry.space_group_name_H-M   'P 1'
#
loop_
_entity.id
_entity.type
_entity.pdbx_description
1 polymer ?
#
loop_
_entity_poly.entity_id
_entity_poly.type
_entity_poly.pdbx_seq_one_letter_code
_entity_poly.pdbx_strand_id
1 'polypeptide(L)'
;MRGPWVAAMAAALAVAGCAGFDPDTAGLEYVDAERDAYRAFAASFSEVPFSKGAVSVVASDHGAMRTYTLVPCRGGTAICGGSAHGPVGHLERTPDYMIVRGLYSREFWLSPGGDGALVGNGHTVALAWN
;
A
#
# COMPACT_ATOMS: atom_id res chain seq x y z
N MET A 1 38.55 9.95 51.52
CA MET A 1 37.90 11.14 50.94
C MET A 1 37.37 10.76 49.56
N ARG A 2 36.13 10.28 49.46
CA ARG A 2 35.46 9.96 48.18
C ARG A 2 34.53 11.13 47.88
N GLY A 3 34.88 11.91 46.86
CA GLY A 3 34.29 13.22 46.60
C GLY A 3 32.84 13.15 46.11
N PRO A 4 32.05 14.21 46.35
CA PRO A 4 30.63 14.33 45.94
C PRO A 4 30.39 14.28 44.42
N TRP A 5 31.44 14.13 43.63
CA TRP A 5 31.43 14.17 42.16
C TRP A 5 30.83 12.92 41.51
N VAL A 6 30.92 11.75 42.15
CA VAL A 6 30.37 10.50 41.60
C VAL A 6 28.83 10.52 41.62
N ALA A 7 28.22 11.13 42.64
CA ALA A 7 26.77 11.25 42.74
C ALA A 7 26.19 12.21 41.68
N ALA A 8 26.91 13.29 41.37
CA ALA A 8 26.49 14.26 40.35
C ALA A 8 26.52 13.68 38.92
N MET A 9 27.51 12.85 38.59
CA MET A 9 27.57 12.18 37.28
C MET A 9 26.46 11.13 37.10
N ALA A 10 26.15 10.36 38.15
CA ALA A 10 25.06 9.38 38.09
C ALA A 10 23.68 10.06 37.94
N ALA A 11 23.47 11.20 38.59
CA ALA A 11 22.25 11.99 38.43
C ALA A 11 22.12 12.60 37.02
N ALA A 12 23.22 13.09 36.43
CA ALA A 12 23.21 13.63 35.07
C ALA A 12 22.91 12.56 34.00
N LEU A 13 23.42 11.33 34.17
CA LEU A 13 23.12 10.21 33.27
C LEU A 13 21.67 9.72 33.42
N ALA A 14 21.10 9.80 34.61
CA ALA A 14 19.70 9.42 34.85
C ALA A 14 18.70 10.40 34.22
N VAL A 15 19.01 11.70 34.16
CA VAL A 15 18.12 12.73 33.57
C VAL A 15 18.22 12.77 32.03
N ALA A 16 19.35 12.38 31.45
CA ALA A 16 19.52 12.29 30.00
C ALA A 16 18.60 11.22 29.35
N GLY A 17 18.22 10.17 30.08
CA GLY A 17 17.32 9.12 29.60
C GLY A 17 15.87 9.57 29.35
N CYS A 18 15.43 10.68 29.94
CA CYS A 18 14.07 11.21 29.78
C CYS A 18 13.98 12.47 28.90
N ALA A 19 15.12 13.06 28.50
CA ALA A 19 15.13 14.30 27.71
C ALA A 19 15.01 14.06 26.19
N GLY A 20 15.05 12.80 25.74
CA GLY A 20 15.01 12.44 24.32
C GLY A 20 13.78 11.63 23.89
N PHE A 21 12.84 11.36 24.79
CA PHE A 21 11.59 10.67 24.43
C PHE A 21 10.53 11.71 24.11
N ASP A 22 10.44 12.07 22.83
CA ASP A 22 9.28 12.77 22.31
C ASP A 22 8.25 11.72 21.85
N PRO A 23 7.14 11.52 22.61
CA PRO A 23 6.15 10.49 22.32
C PRO A 23 5.52 10.65 20.94
N ASP A 24 5.48 11.88 20.38
CA ASP A 24 4.90 12.13 19.07
C ASP A 24 5.81 11.59 17.95
N THR A 25 7.13 11.72 18.10
CA THR A 25 8.10 11.13 17.14
C THR A 25 8.21 9.62 17.26
N ALA A 26 8.21 9.08 18.49
CA ALA A 26 8.24 7.64 18.73
C ALA A 26 6.99 6.93 18.17
N GLY A 27 5.83 7.60 18.22
CA GLY A 27 4.59 7.10 17.62
C GLY A 27 4.65 7.02 16.09
N LEU A 28 5.24 8.03 15.43
CA LEU A 28 5.42 8.03 13.97
C LEU A 28 6.40 6.94 13.51
N GLU A 29 7.53 6.77 14.20
CA GLU A 29 8.50 5.71 13.88
C GLU A 29 7.89 4.30 14.03
N TYR A 30 7.07 4.08 15.05
CA TYR A 30 6.39 2.80 15.24
C TYR A 30 5.39 2.49 14.12
N VAL A 31 4.57 3.47 13.73
CA VAL A 31 3.57 3.30 12.66
C VAL A 31 4.25 3.02 11.31
N ASP A 32 5.36 3.70 11.02
CA ASP A 32 6.13 3.45 9.81
C ASP A 32 6.76 2.04 9.83
N ALA A 33 7.33 1.62 10.97
CA ALA A 33 7.89 0.27 11.12
C ALA A 33 6.83 -0.83 10.99
N GLU A 34 5.63 -0.63 11.55
CA GLU A 34 4.51 -1.54 11.40
C GLU A 34 4.06 -1.65 9.93
N ARG A 35 3.96 -0.52 9.22
CA ARG A 35 3.61 -0.51 7.79
C ARG A 35 4.67 -1.20 6.95
N ASP A 36 5.95 -1.00 7.23
CA ASP A 36 7.02 -1.66 6.49
C ASP A 36 7.08 -3.17 6.78
N ALA A 37 6.80 -3.59 8.02
CA ALA A 37 6.62 -5.00 8.35
C ALA A 37 5.43 -5.62 7.60
N TYR A 38 4.30 -4.91 7.53
CA TYR A 38 3.13 -5.34 6.76
C TYR A 38 3.46 -5.47 5.26
N ARG A 39 4.14 -4.47 4.67
CA ARG A 39 4.60 -4.53 3.27
C ARG A 39 5.52 -5.72 3.02
N ALA A 40 6.46 -5.99 3.92
CA ALA A 40 7.36 -7.13 3.82
C ALA A 40 6.61 -8.47 3.88
N PHE A 41 5.62 -8.57 4.78
CA PHE A 41 4.72 -9.71 4.84
C PHE A 41 3.92 -9.87 3.55
N ALA A 42 3.23 -8.82 3.10
CA ALA A 42 2.40 -8.83 1.90
C ALA A 42 3.21 -9.19 0.64
N ALA A 43 4.43 -8.65 0.50
CA ALA A 43 5.31 -8.98 -0.61
C ALA A 43 5.76 -10.46 -0.63
N SER A 44 5.79 -11.11 0.54
CA SER A 44 6.26 -12.49 0.69
C SER A 44 5.14 -13.53 0.65
N PHE A 45 3.95 -13.18 1.16
CA PHE A 45 2.88 -14.14 1.43
C PHE A 45 1.57 -13.84 0.71
N SER A 46 1.41 -12.64 0.15
CA SER A 46 0.21 -12.26 -0.60
C SER A 46 0.44 -12.38 -2.10
N GLU A 47 -0.64 -12.64 -2.84
CA GLU A 47 -0.61 -12.56 -4.29
C GLU A 47 -0.42 -11.11 -4.73
N VAL A 48 0.56 -10.89 -5.60
CA VAL A 48 0.83 -9.58 -6.20
C VAL A 48 -0.01 -9.43 -7.47
N PRO A 49 -0.69 -8.28 -7.69
CA PRO A 49 -1.48 -8.07 -8.90
C PRO A 49 -0.68 -8.37 -10.17
N PHE A 50 -1.33 -9.04 -11.13
CA PHE A 50 -0.77 -9.45 -12.42
C PHE A 50 0.39 -10.46 -12.38
N SER A 51 0.80 -10.96 -11.21
CA SER A 51 1.88 -11.97 -11.11
C SER A 51 1.54 -13.28 -11.85
N LYS A 52 0.26 -13.61 -11.99
CA LYS A 52 -0.26 -14.77 -12.75
C LYS A 52 -0.92 -14.39 -14.09
N GLY A 53 -0.79 -13.14 -14.53
CA GLY A 53 -1.34 -12.69 -15.81
C GLY A 53 -2.54 -11.77 -15.67
N ALA A 54 -3.61 -12.06 -16.41
CA ALA A 54 -4.82 -11.24 -16.41
C ALA A 54 -5.53 -11.28 -15.05
N VAL A 55 -6.02 -10.13 -14.61
CA VAL A 55 -6.75 -9.97 -13.36
C VAL A 55 -8.22 -9.68 -13.66
N SER A 56 -9.13 -10.31 -12.92
CA SER A 56 -10.55 -9.90 -12.90
C SER A 56 -10.85 -9.11 -11.64
N VAL A 57 -11.53 -7.98 -11.79
CA VAL A 57 -11.91 -7.08 -10.70
C VAL A 57 -13.41 -7.11 -10.54
N VAL A 58 -13.91 -7.24 -9.31
CA VAL A 58 -15.33 -7.24 -8.98
C VAL A 58 -15.61 -6.12 -7.98
N ALA A 59 -16.57 -5.25 -8.29
CA ALA A 59 -16.93 -4.12 -7.44
C ALA A 59 -18.39 -3.70 -7.63
N SER A 60 -18.97 -3.00 -6.65
CA SER A 60 -20.28 -2.37 -6.77
C SER A 60 -20.14 -1.00 -7.43
N ASP A 61 -20.39 -0.90 -8.74
CA ASP A 61 -20.28 0.33 -9.51
C ASP A 61 -21.69 0.79 -9.95
N HIS A 62 -22.08 1.99 -9.49
CA HIS A 62 -23.44 2.54 -9.67
C HIS A 62 -24.55 1.64 -9.14
N GLY A 63 -24.35 1.05 -7.95
CA GLY A 63 -25.35 0.23 -7.27
C GLY A 63 -25.57 -1.15 -7.91
N ALA A 64 -24.74 -1.53 -8.88
CA ALA A 64 -24.76 -2.85 -9.49
C ALA A 64 -23.38 -3.50 -9.39
N MET A 65 -23.35 -4.82 -9.18
CA MET A 65 -22.11 -5.57 -9.27
C MET A 65 -21.60 -5.58 -10.71
N ARG A 66 -20.35 -5.16 -10.89
CA ARG A 66 -19.64 -5.15 -12.17
C ARG A 66 -18.36 -5.95 -12.05
N THR A 67 -18.01 -6.59 -13.17
CA THR A 67 -16.73 -7.25 -13.36
C THR A 67 -15.94 -6.55 -14.46
N TYR A 68 -14.68 -6.25 -14.19
CA TYR A 68 -13.73 -5.66 -15.14
C TYR A 68 -12.58 -6.63 -15.35
N THR A 69 -12.01 -6.64 -16.54
CA THR A 69 -10.86 -7.49 -16.85
C THR A 69 -9.67 -6.61 -17.19
N LEU A 70 -8.56 -6.81 -16.49
CA LEU A 70 -7.32 -6.07 -16.64
C LEU A 70 -6.24 -7.04 -17.10
N VAL A 71 -5.64 -6.80 -18.26
CA VAL A 71 -4.74 -7.77 -18.91
C VAL A 71 -3.38 -7.12 -19.14
N PRO A 72 -2.27 -7.69 -18.64
CA PRO A 72 -0.94 -7.28 -19.06
C PRO A 72 -0.80 -7.35 -20.58
N CYS A 73 -0.41 -6.25 -21.20
CA CYS A 73 -0.30 -6.13 -22.64
C CYS A 73 0.99 -5.40 -23.04
N ARG A 74 1.23 -5.27 -24.35
CA ARG A 74 2.46 -4.65 -24.90
C ARG A 74 3.75 -5.29 -24.36
N GLY A 75 3.76 -6.63 -24.20
CA GLY A 75 4.90 -7.34 -23.63
C GLY A 75 5.09 -7.13 -22.13
N GLY A 76 4.05 -6.70 -21.41
CA GLY A 76 4.05 -6.53 -19.96
C GLY A 76 4.32 -5.10 -19.48
N THR A 77 4.46 -4.13 -20.40
CA THR A 77 4.74 -2.72 -20.06
C THR A 77 3.48 -1.89 -19.85
N ALA A 78 2.30 -2.44 -20.14
CA ALA A 78 1.02 -1.76 -19.99
C ALA A 78 -0.07 -2.72 -19.51
N ILE A 79 -1.19 -2.16 -19.04
CA ILE A 79 -2.41 -2.91 -18.72
C ILE A 79 -3.48 -2.51 -19.72
N CYS A 80 -4.13 -3.49 -20.34
CA CYS A 80 -5.21 -3.30 -21.29
C CYS A 80 -6.54 -3.77 -20.71
N GLY A 81 -7.64 -3.12 -21.10
CA GLY A 81 -8.99 -3.50 -20.69
C GLY A 81 -9.56 -4.63 -21.54
N GLY A 82 -10.13 -5.66 -20.91
CA GLY A 82 -10.89 -6.73 -21.55
C GLY A 82 -10.04 -7.81 -22.22
N SER A 83 -8.98 -7.42 -22.93
CA SER A 83 -8.03 -8.34 -23.59
C SER A 83 -6.67 -7.68 -23.79
N ALA A 84 -5.66 -8.47 -24.18
CA ALA A 84 -4.33 -7.96 -24.53
C ALA A 84 -4.31 -7.03 -25.77
N HIS A 85 -5.42 -6.93 -26.51
CA HIS A 85 -5.60 -6.04 -27.66
C HIS A 85 -6.61 -4.92 -27.40
N GLY A 86 -7.14 -4.83 -26.17
CA GLY A 86 -8.12 -3.81 -25.81
C GLY A 86 -7.52 -2.41 -25.61
N PRO A 87 -8.35 -1.46 -25.13
CA PRO A 87 -7.89 -0.13 -24.76
C PRO A 87 -6.74 -0.20 -23.77
N VAL A 88 -5.74 0.68 -23.93
CA VAL A 88 -4.55 0.71 -23.09
C VAL A 88 -4.78 1.68 -21.94
N GLY A 89 -4.50 1.23 -20.72
CA GLY A 89 -4.46 2.03 -19.50
C GLY A 89 -3.03 2.32 -19.05
N HIS A 90 -2.93 3.12 -18.00
CA HIS A 90 -1.67 3.44 -17.35
C HIS A 90 -1.54 2.68 -16.03
N LEU A 91 -0.40 2.03 -15.84
CA LEU A 91 -0.04 1.36 -14.59
C LEU A 91 0.91 2.25 -13.80
N GLU A 92 0.53 2.57 -12.58
CA GLU A 92 1.36 3.21 -11.57
C GLU A 92 1.61 2.18 -10.46
N ARG A 93 2.85 2.11 -9.96
CA ARG A 93 3.23 1.20 -8.88
C ARG A 93 3.63 2.04 -7.68
N THR A 94 2.97 1.81 -6.56
CA THR A 94 3.30 2.40 -5.25
C THR A 94 3.76 1.28 -4.30
N PRO A 95 4.25 1.61 -3.10
CA PRO A 95 4.59 0.60 -2.10
C PRO A 95 3.41 -0.29 -1.69
N ASP A 96 2.18 0.25 -1.75
CA ASP A 96 0.99 -0.38 -1.18
C ASP A 96 0.01 -0.87 -2.27
N TYR A 97 0.05 -0.30 -3.47
CA TYR A 97 -0.92 -0.56 -4.53
C TYR A 97 -0.29 -0.60 -5.93
N MET A 98 -0.89 -1.40 -6.80
CA MET A 98 -0.82 -1.20 -8.24
C MET A 98 -2.07 -0.44 -8.71
N ILE A 99 -1.87 0.74 -9.27
CA ILE A 99 -2.96 1.63 -9.67
C ILE A 99 -3.09 1.61 -11.18
N VAL A 100 -4.26 1.20 -11.70
CA VAL A 100 -4.56 1.20 -13.13
C VAL A 100 -5.55 2.32 -13.45
N ARG A 101 -5.14 3.26 -14.31
CA ARG A 101 -5.94 4.43 -14.73
C ARG A 101 -6.28 4.39 -16.21
N GLY A 102 -7.35 5.08 -16.59
CA GLY A 102 -7.71 5.31 -18.00
C GLY A 102 -8.47 4.16 -18.67
N LEU A 103 -8.89 3.15 -17.91
CA LEU A 103 -9.74 2.06 -18.38
C LEU A 103 -11.13 2.19 -17.78
N TYR A 104 -12.16 1.90 -18.57
CA TYR A 104 -13.56 1.88 -18.12
C TYR A 104 -14.05 3.19 -17.49
N SER A 105 -13.36 4.32 -17.72
CA SER A 105 -13.56 5.59 -17.00
C SER A 105 -13.47 5.41 -15.48
N ARG A 106 -12.57 4.54 -15.03
CA ARG A 106 -12.30 4.23 -13.62
C ARG A 106 -10.80 4.22 -13.35
N GLU A 107 -10.50 4.16 -12.07
CA GLU A 107 -9.19 3.92 -11.51
C GLU A 107 -9.27 2.73 -10.54
N PHE A 108 -8.38 1.77 -10.73
CA PHE A 108 -8.35 0.52 -9.97
C PHE A 108 -7.13 0.52 -9.07
N TRP A 109 -7.32 0.59 -7.76
CA TRP A 109 -6.28 0.44 -6.75
C TRP A 109 -6.26 -1.01 -6.31
N LEU A 110 -5.23 -1.75 -6.69
CA LEU A 110 -5.11 -3.18 -6.40
C LEU A 110 -4.03 -3.37 -5.33
N SER A 111 -4.43 -3.70 -4.11
CA SER A 111 -3.49 -4.09 -3.05
C SER A 111 -3.10 -5.55 -3.22
N PRO A 112 -1.89 -5.96 -2.79
CA PRO A 112 -1.56 -7.38 -2.68
C PRO A 112 -2.59 -8.13 -1.83
N GLY A 113 -2.96 -9.34 -2.24
CA GLY A 113 -3.89 -10.20 -1.48
C GLY A 113 -5.34 -10.23 -1.97
N GLY A 114 -5.67 -9.54 -3.07
CA GLY A 114 -6.96 -9.72 -3.75
C GLY A 114 -8.02 -8.68 -3.42
N ASP A 115 -7.66 -7.56 -2.78
CA ASP A 115 -8.57 -6.47 -2.43
C ASP A 115 -8.12 -5.11 -2.99
N GLY A 116 -8.87 -4.07 -2.65
CA GLY A 116 -8.50 -2.69 -2.96
C GLY A 116 -9.69 -1.76 -3.14
N ALA A 117 -9.53 -0.75 -3.98
CA ALA A 117 -10.56 0.26 -4.23
C ALA A 117 -10.79 0.54 -5.72
N LEU A 118 -12.06 0.68 -6.11
CA LEU A 118 -12.47 1.24 -7.40
C LEU A 118 -12.84 2.70 -7.19
N VAL A 119 -12.16 3.59 -7.90
CA VAL A 119 -12.38 5.03 -7.86
C VAL A 119 -12.96 5.50 -9.20
N GLY A 120 -14.04 6.28 -9.15
CA GLY A 120 -14.62 6.89 -10.35
C GLY A 120 -15.93 7.61 -10.09
N ASN A 121 -16.21 8.64 -10.89
CA ASN A 121 -17.41 9.49 -10.78
C ASN A 121 -17.63 10.07 -9.37
N GLY A 122 -16.55 10.42 -8.66
CA GLY A 122 -16.62 10.96 -7.29
C GLY A 122 -16.93 9.93 -6.20
N HIS A 123 -17.01 8.64 -6.53
CA HIS A 123 -17.23 7.56 -5.58
C HIS A 123 -15.98 6.69 -5.44
N THR A 124 -15.76 6.18 -4.23
CA THR A 124 -14.78 5.15 -3.93
C THR A 124 -15.53 3.98 -3.31
N VAL A 125 -15.36 2.80 -3.90
CA VAL A 125 -15.99 1.57 -3.41
C VAL A 125 -14.92 0.49 -3.26
N ALA A 126 -15.14 -0.42 -2.32
CA ALA A 126 -14.29 -1.60 -2.19
C ALA A 126 -14.39 -2.46 -3.46
N LEU A 127 -13.26 -3.05 -3.86
CA LEU A 127 -13.20 -4.06 -4.90
C LEU A 127 -12.54 -5.34 -4.36
N ALA A 128 -12.73 -6.43 -5.09
CA ALA A 128 -11.95 -7.64 -4.96
C ALA A 128 -11.33 -8.00 -6.33
N TRP A 129 -10.18 -8.68 -6.34
CA TRP A 129 -9.50 -9.09 -7.56
C TRP A 129 -8.80 -10.46 -7.46
N ASN A 130 -8.51 -11.05 -8.61
CA ASN A 130 -7.75 -12.31 -8.77
C ASN A 130 -6.93 -12.33 -10.07
#